data_AF-W7J2X2-F1
#
_entry.id   AF-W7J2X2-F1
#
_cell.length_a   1.000
_cell.length_b   1.000
_cell.length_c   1.000
_cell.angle_alpha   90.00
_cell.angle_beta   90.00
_cell.angle_gamma   90.00
#
_symmetry.space_group_name_H-M   'P 1'
#
loop_
_entity.id
_entity.type
_entity.pdbx_description
1 polymer ?
#
loop_
_entity_poly.entity_id
_entity_poly.type
_entity_poly.pdbx_seq_one_letter_code
_entity_poly.pdbx_strand_id
1 'polypeptide(L)'
;MRTDWAGASMRTAAIRPEYAGTVGRTAAVHASGATGAGDPAKVARLVLDLVDLDEPPLRLLVGVDAHAYATAAGRSLLAEDERWRALSESTTADDATPEHLDPLGHRG
;
A
#
# COMPACT_ATOMS: atom_id res chain seq x y z
N MET A 1 -9.03 12.04 -2.16
CA MET A 1 -9.91 12.22 -3.33
C MET A 1 -10.83 13.41 -3.06
N ARG A 2 -11.11 14.23 -4.06
CA ARG A 2 -11.93 15.45 -3.97
C ARG A 2 -13.42 15.10 -3.99
N THR A 3 -13.86 14.44 -2.93
CA THR A 3 -15.27 14.14 -2.64
C THR A 3 -15.63 14.74 -1.30
N ASP A 4 -16.93 14.85 -1.01
CA ASP A 4 -17.42 15.28 0.30
C ASP A 4 -17.34 14.17 1.37
N TRP A 5 -16.78 13.00 1.05
CA TRP A 5 -16.74 11.84 1.94
C TRP A 5 -16.09 12.15 3.30
N ALA A 6 -14.96 12.86 3.32
CA ALA A 6 -14.26 13.27 4.55
C ALA A 6 -14.71 14.65 5.08
N GLY A 7 -15.67 15.28 4.40
CA GLY A 7 -16.25 16.58 4.74
C GLY A 7 -17.61 16.40 5.40
N ALA A 8 -18.65 17.01 4.82
CA ALA A 8 -20.00 17.00 5.37
C ALA A 8 -20.66 15.62 5.38
N SER A 9 -20.16 14.66 4.61
CA SER A 9 -20.66 13.28 4.60
C SER A 9 -20.09 12.40 5.73
N MET A 10 -19.05 12.86 6.44
CA MET A 10 -18.45 12.12 7.57
C MET A 10 -19.03 12.54 8.92
N ARG A 11 -19.18 11.58 9.84
CA ARG A 11 -19.42 11.86 11.25
C ARG A 11 -18.32 11.23 12.10
N THR A 12 -17.62 12.05 12.88
CA THR A 12 -16.61 11.59 13.84
C THR A 12 -17.22 11.58 15.24
N ALA A 13 -17.21 10.42 15.90
CA ALA A 13 -17.64 10.31 17.29
C ALA A 13 -16.64 10.98 18.25
N ALA A 14 -17.04 11.19 19.50
CA ALA A 14 -16.15 11.70 20.54
C ALA A 14 -14.91 10.79 20.69
N ILE A 15 -13.72 11.38 20.58
CA ILE A 15 -12.45 10.65 20.60
C ILE A 15 -11.97 10.55 22.05
N ARG A 16 -11.77 9.32 22.53
CA ARG A 16 -11.24 9.09 23.88
C ARG A 16 -9.74 9.43 23.96
N PRO A 17 -9.23 9.92 25.10
CA PRO A 17 -7.85 10.39 25.24
C PRO A 17 -6.77 9.37 24.80
N GLU A 18 -6.96 8.09 25.09
CA GLU A 18 -6.05 6.99 24.72
C GLU A 18 -5.90 6.81 23.20
N TYR A 19 -6.87 7.25 22.41
CA TYR A 19 -6.83 7.20 20.95
C TYR A 19 -6.46 8.54 20.32
N ALA A 20 -6.14 9.57 21.12
CA ALA A 20 -5.77 10.88 20.61
C ALA A 20 -4.55 10.83 19.68
N GLY A 21 -3.55 9.98 20.02
CA GLY A 21 -2.33 9.80 19.23
C GLY A 21 -2.52 9.06 17.90
N THR A 22 -3.65 8.36 17.72
CA THR A 22 -3.95 7.57 16.53
C THR A 22 -5.16 8.14 15.79
N VAL A 23 -6.37 7.74 16.17
CA VAL A 23 -7.64 8.16 15.57
C VAL A 23 -7.81 9.68 15.69
N GLY A 24 -7.38 10.27 16.81
CA GLY A 24 -7.39 11.71 17.03
C GLY A 24 -6.62 12.49 15.96
N ARG A 25 -5.44 12.01 15.58
CA ARG A 25 -4.64 12.65 14.53
C ARG A 25 -5.30 12.51 13.16
N THR A 26 -5.83 11.33 12.83
CA THR A 26 -6.54 11.12 11.56
C THR A 26 -7.78 12.01 11.45
N ALA A 27 -8.57 12.11 12.53
CA ALA A 27 -9.72 13.00 12.58
C ALA A 27 -9.34 14.47 12.37
N ALA A 28 -8.26 14.93 12.99
CA ALA A 28 -7.75 16.30 12.80
C ALA A 28 -7.33 16.58 11.36
N VAL A 29 -6.69 15.62 10.69
CA VAL A 29 -6.32 15.75 9.26
C VAL A 29 -7.56 15.91 8.40
N HIS A 30 -8.61 15.11 8.60
CA HIS A 30 -9.86 15.24 7.84
C HIS A 30 -10.61 16.54 8.15
N ALA A 31 -10.63 16.98 9.41
CA ALA A 31 -11.26 18.23 9.83
C ALA A 31 -10.59 19.49 9.22
N SER A 32 -9.32 19.39 8.80
CA SER A 32 -8.60 20.50 8.17
C SER A 32 -9.14 20.90 6.78
N GLY A 33 -10.06 20.13 6.21
CA GLY A 33 -10.56 20.35 4.85
C GLY A 33 -9.56 19.96 3.77
N ALA A 34 -8.43 19.34 4.14
CA ALA A 34 -7.46 18.80 3.20
C ALA A 34 -8.13 17.72 2.33
N THR A 35 -8.40 18.06 1.07
CA THR A 35 -8.93 17.12 0.09
C THR A 35 -7.77 16.48 -0.67
N GLY A 36 -7.66 15.15 -0.61
CA GLY A 36 -6.60 14.44 -1.34
C GLY A 36 -6.73 14.67 -2.85
N ALA A 37 -5.60 14.68 -3.57
CA ALA A 37 -5.49 15.12 -4.97
C ALA A 37 -6.31 14.33 -6.02
N GLY A 38 -6.83 13.15 -5.66
CA GLY A 38 -7.58 12.29 -6.59
C GLY A 38 -8.89 12.91 -7.10
N ASP A 39 -9.15 12.76 -8.40
CA ASP A 39 -10.36 13.20 -9.10
C ASP A 39 -11.32 12.00 -9.30
N PRO A 40 -12.54 12.04 -8.72
CA PRO A 40 -13.51 10.94 -8.83
C PRO A 40 -13.88 10.58 -10.27
N ALA A 41 -13.99 11.56 -11.18
CA ALA A 41 -14.36 11.30 -12.57
C ALA A 41 -13.26 10.52 -13.30
N LYS A 42 -11.99 10.84 -13.01
CA LYS A 42 -10.85 10.08 -13.55
C LYS A 42 -10.76 8.68 -12.97
N VAL A 43 -11.10 8.49 -11.70
CA VAL A 43 -11.15 7.15 -11.09
C VAL A 43 -12.27 6.31 -11.70
N ALA A 44 -13.45 6.89 -11.95
CA ALA A 44 -14.52 6.17 -12.64
C ALA A 44 -14.08 5.74 -14.05
N ARG A 45 -13.41 6.63 -14.79
CA ARG A 45 -12.86 6.28 -16.11
C ARG A 45 -11.81 5.17 -16.04
N LEU A 46 -10.89 5.25 -15.08
CA LEU A 46 -9.89 4.21 -14.84
C LEU A 46 -10.54 2.84 -14.61
N VAL A 47 -11.62 2.77 -13.83
CA VAL A 47 -12.32 1.49 -13.58
C VAL A 47 -12.89 0.92 -14.88
N LEU A 48 -13.42 1.76 -15.77
CA LEU A 48 -13.88 1.32 -17.09
C LEU A 48 -12.71 0.83 -17.96
N ASP A 49 -11.59 1.54 -17.95
CA ASP A 49 -10.40 1.10 -18.70
C ASP A 49 -9.85 -0.24 -18.17
N LEU A 50 -9.99 -0.52 -16.87
CA LEU A 50 -9.53 -1.78 -16.27
C LEU A 50 -10.36 -3.00 -16.65
N VAL A 51 -11.67 -2.85 -16.82
CA VAL A 51 -12.54 -3.97 -17.21
C VAL A 51 -12.33 -4.37 -18.67
N ASP A 52 -11.76 -3.48 -19.48
CA ASP A 52 -11.44 -3.70 -20.89
C ASP A 52 -10.02 -4.29 -21.09
N LEU A 53 -9.25 -4.55 -20.02
CA LEU A 53 -7.94 -5.18 -20.13
C LEU A 53 -8.07 -6.69 -20.33
N ASP A 54 -7.30 -7.24 -21.27
CA ASP A 54 -7.20 -8.70 -21.48
C ASP A 54 -6.65 -9.41 -20.23
N GLU A 55 -5.68 -8.78 -19.57
CA GLU A 55 -5.05 -9.28 -18.35
C GLU A 55 -5.03 -8.18 -17.27
N PRO A 56 -6.14 -7.99 -16.52
CA PRO A 56 -6.23 -6.96 -15.51
C PRO A 56 -5.33 -7.30 -14.31
N PRO A 57 -4.67 -6.30 -13.69
CA PRO A 57 -3.82 -6.55 -12.53
C PRO A 57 -4.66 -6.95 -11.32
N LEU A 58 -4.14 -7.90 -10.52
CA LEU A 58 -4.78 -8.32 -9.26
C LEU A 58 -4.92 -7.15 -8.26
N ARG A 59 -3.98 -6.21 -8.29
CA ARG A 59 -3.97 -5.01 -7.43
C ARG A 59 -3.47 -3.81 -8.20
N LEU A 60 -4.22 -2.71 -8.15
CA LEU A 60 -3.83 -1.43 -8.72
C LEU A 60 -3.82 -0.33 -7.65
N LEU A 61 -2.75 0.47 -7.65
CA LEU A 61 -2.65 1.67 -6.82
C LEU A 61 -3.26 2.86 -7.55
N VAL A 62 -4.22 3.54 -6.93
CA VAL A 62 -4.95 4.65 -7.55
C VAL A 62 -4.68 5.95 -6.80
N GLY A 63 -3.95 6.86 -7.43
CA GLY A 63 -3.55 8.15 -6.86
C GLY A 63 -2.05 8.28 -6.65
N VAL A 64 -1.56 9.52 -6.73
CA VAL A 64 -0.12 9.84 -6.60
C VAL A 64 0.42 9.52 -5.19
N ASP A 65 -0.40 9.72 -4.17
CA ASP A 65 -0.14 9.38 -2.79
C ASP A 65 -0.09 7.87 -2.59
N ALA A 66 -1.12 7.14 -3.07
CA ALA A 66 -1.17 5.68 -3.00
C ALA A 66 0.06 5.04 -3.66
N HIS A 67 0.44 5.52 -4.85
CA HIS A 67 1.65 5.05 -5.54
C HIS A 67 2.92 5.36 -4.75
N ALA A 68 3.08 6.60 -4.26
CA ALA A 68 4.26 7.01 -3.51
C ALA A 68 4.45 6.21 -2.22
N TYR A 69 3.39 6.10 -1.40
CA TYR A 69 3.47 5.39 -0.12
C TYR A 69 3.70 3.90 -0.28
N ALA A 70 2.94 3.23 -1.16
CA ALA A 70 3.09 1.79 -1.35
C ALA A 70 4.45 1.43 -1.96
N THR A 71 4.95 2.23 -2.91
CA THR A 71 6.28 2.03 -3.49
C THR A 71 7.37 2.25 -2.45
N ALA A 72 7.25 3.30 -1.62
CA ALA A 72 8.22 3.55 -0.55
C ALA A 72 8.23 2.38 0.46
N ALA A 73 7.06 1.91 0.89
CA ALA A 73 6.94 0.77 1.80
C ALA A 73 7.55 -0.51 1.21
N GLY A 74 7.25 -0.84 -0.05
CA GLY A 74 7.82 -2.00 -0.73
C GLY A 74 9.34 -1.91 -0.87
N ARG A 75 9.88 -0.73 -1.21
CA ARG A 75 11.33 -0.49 -1.26
C ARG A 75 11.98 -0.63 0.11
N SER A 76 11.35 -0.13 1.16
CA SER A 76 11.86 -0.26 2.53
C SER A 76 11.90 -1.71 2.99
N LEU A 77 10.83 -2.48 2.71
CA LEU A 77 10.78 -3.91 3.02
C LEU A 77 11.90 -4.66 2.30
N LEU A 78 12.00 -4.51 0.97
CA LEU A 78 13.06 -5.15 0.20
C LEU A 78 14.46 -4.75 0.69
N ALA A 79 14.67 -3.48 1.03
CA ALA A 79 15.96 -3.02 1.55
C ALA A 79 16.31 -3.63 2.91
N GLU A 80 15.31 -3.93 3.74
CA GLU A 80 15.51 -4.63 5.02
C GLU A 80 15.80 -6.11 4.79
N ASP A 81 15.06 -6.77 3.91
CA ASP A 81 15.27 -8.17 3.52
C ASP A 81 16.70 -8.36 2.97
N GLU A 82 17.14 -7.49 2.06
CA GLU A 82 18.49 -7.53 1.48
C GLU A 82 19.59 -7.24 2.51
N ARG A 83 19.34 -6.31 3.45
CA ARG A 83 20.29 -6.01 4.53
C ARG A 83 20.56 -7.23 5.40
N TRP A 84 19.54 -8.05 5.64
CA TRP A 84 19.62 -9.22 6.50
C TRP A 84 19.70 -10.55 5.75
N ARG A 85 19.87 -10.52 4.42
CA ARG A 85 19.92 -11.71 3.56
C ARG A 85 20.80 -12.82 4.10
N ALA A 86 22.04 -12.50 4.49
CA ALA A 86 22.98 -13.49 5.02
C ALA A 86 22.49 -14.17 6.31
N LEU A 87 21.77 -13.45 7.18
CA LEU A 87 21.20 -14.00 8.40
C LEU A 87 19.97 -14.86 8.10
N SER A 88 19.11 -14.42 7.18
CA SER A 88 17.96 -15.20 6.74
C SER A 88 18.39 -16.53 6.11
N GLU A 89 19.40 -16.48 5.24
CA GLU A 89 19.95 -17.65 4.54
C GLU A 89 20.83 -18.53 5.45
N SER A 90 21.23 -18.08 6.64
CA SER A 90 22.08 -18.87 7.55
C SER A 90 21.39 -20.11 8.13
N THR A 91 20.09 -20.24 7.92
CA THR A 91 19.28 -21.39 8.36
C THR A 91 19.15 -22.47 7.28
N THR A 92 19.80 -22.29 6.13
CA THR A 92 19.84 -23.29 5.05
C THR A 92 20.47 -24.58 5.57
N ALA A 93 19.83 -25.71 5.30
CA ALA A 93 20.34 -27.02 5.68
C ALA A 93 21.63 -27.37 4.90
N ASP A 94 22.57 -28.05 5.55
CA ASP A 94 23.85 -28.45 4.95
C ASP A 94 23.67 -29.39 3.73
N ASP A 95 22.54 -30.10 3.66
CA ASP A 95 22.18 -31.03 2.58
C ASP A 95 21.16 -30.45 1.58
N ALA A 96 20.95 -29.12 1.57
CA ALA A 96 20.05 -28.46 0.63
C ALA A 96 20.43 -28.72 -0.84
N THR A 97 19.43 -29.08 -1.64
CA THR A 97 19.61 -29.32 -3.08
C THR A 97 19.54 -28.01 -3.88
N PRO A 98 20.04 -27.98 -5.12
CA PRO A 98 19.91 -26.80 -5.98
C PRO A 98 18.45 -26.35 -6.20
N GLU A 99 17.49 -27.27 -6.20
CA GLU A 99 16.06 -26.96 -6.33
C GLU A 99 15.52 -26.22 -5.09
N HIS A 100 15.98 -26.59 -3.89
CA HIS A 100 15.62 -25.87 -2.65
C HIS A 100 16.17 -24.44 -2.63
N LEU A 101 17.31 -24.20 -3.29
CA LEU A 101 17.98 -22.90 -3.35
C LEU A 101 17.45 -21.99 -4.46
N ASP A 102 16.63 -22.51 -5.38
CA ASP A 102 16.00 -21.75 -6.46
C ASP A 102 14.48 -22.06 -6.56
N PRO A 103 13.70 -21.73 -5.52
CA PRO A 103 12.27 -22.04 -5.48
C PRO A 103 11.44 -21.27 -6.51
N LEU A 104 12.02 -20.29 -7.22
CA LEU A 104 11.36 -19.48 -8.24
C LEU A 104 11.82 -19.81 -9.67
N GLY A 105 12.75 -20.76 -9.84
CA GLY A 105 13.20 -21.26 -11.13
C GLY A 105 13.90 -20.22 -12.01
N HIS A 106 14.67 -19.33 -11.40
CA HIS A 106 15.31 -18.22 -12.11
C HIS A 106 16.58 -18.63 -12.89
N ARG A 107 17.10 -19.85 -12.71
CA ARG A 107 18.24 -20.39 -13.47
C ARG A 107 17.79 -21.30 -14.61
N GLY A 108 17.54 -20.70 -15.78
CA GLY A 108 17.43 -21.35 -17.08
C GLY A 108 18.46 -20.81 -18.06
#